data_AF-A0A7C5L5Z3-F1
#
_entry.id   AF-A0A7C5L5Z3-F1
#
_cell.length_a   1.000
_cell.length_b   1.000
_cell.length_c   1.000
_cell.angle_alpha   90.00
_cell.angle_beta   90.00
_cell.angle_gamma   90.00
#
_symmetry.space_group_name_H-M   'P 1'
#
loop_
_entity.id
_entity.type
_entity.pdbx_description
1 polymer ?
#
loop_
_entity_poly.entity_id
_entity_poly.type
_entity_poly.pdbx_seq_one_letter_code
_entity_poly.pdbx_strand_id
1 'polypeptide(L)'
;IGMLRNGFVADMATTVPVGEVSDEARRILEVGERSLWEGIKQVRIGHRLSDISHAIGSFVEKEGYHVVREYVGHGVGRALHEDPQIPNYGPPGRGVRLRAGMTLAIEPMVKTDDLPTKLAGDRWTVVTASGGLSVHFEHTVAVTEDEPEVLTAGGE
;
A
#
# COMPACT_ATOMS: atom_id res chain seq x y z
N ILE A 1 -5.00 10.79 0.74
CA ILE A 1 -4.98 12.26 0.90
C ILE A 1 -3.99 12.72 -0.14
N GLY A 2 -4.50 13.12 -1.31
CA GLY A 2 -3.65 13.65 -2.37
C GLY A 2 -3.40 15.14 -2.18
N MET A 3 -2.15 15.57 -2.33
CA MET A 3 -1.76 16.98 -2.37
C MET A 3 -0.97 17.27 -3.65
N LEU A 4 -1.38 18.31 -4.38
CA LEU A 4 -0.59 18.89 -5.48
C LEU A 4 0.01 20.22 -5.04
N ARG A 5 1.34 20.32 -4.98
CA ARG A 5 2.06 21.54 -4.62
C ARG A 5 3.26 21.74 -5.53
N ASN A 6 3.39 22.93 -6.11
CA ASN A 6 4.52 23.29 -6.99
C ASN A 6 4.76 22.29 -8.13
N GLY A 7 3.69 21.68 -8.65
CA GLY A 7 3.78 20.66 -9.69
C GLY A 7 4.32 19.31 -9.22
N PHE A 8 4.26 19.01 -7.92
CA PHE A 8 4.54 17.70 -7.35
C PHE A 8 3.33 17.16 -6.59
N VAL A 9 3.11 15.86 -6.68
CA VAL A 9 2.04 15.12 -6.00
C VAL A 9 2.63 14.31 -4.85
N ALA A 10 1.94 14.32 -3.72
CA ALA A 10 2.11 13.35 -2.65
C ALA A 10 0.75 12.71 -2.34
N ASP A 11 0.75 11.42 -2.03
CA ASP A 11 -0.45 10.70 -1.58
C ASP A 11 -0.16 9.84 -0.34
N MET A 12 -1.20 9.64 0.46
CA MET A 12 -1.14 8.88 1.70
C MET A 12 -2.54 8.47 2.18
N ALA A 13 -2.63 7.35 2.87
CA ALA A 13 -3.86 6.87 3.48
C ALA A 13 -3.55 6.31 4.86
N THR A 14 -4.49 6.48 5.77
CA THR A 14 -4.44 5.82 7.07
C THR A 14 -5.84 5.41 7.45
N THR A 15 -5.97 4.21 8.02
CA THR A 15 -7.22 3.77 8.64
C THR A 15 -7.09 3.95 10.15
N VAL A 16 -8.03 4.69 10.74
CA VAL A 16 -8.03 4.99 12.17
C VAL A 16 -9.27 4.42 12.85
N PRO A 17 -9.15 3.85 14.07
CA PRO A 17 -10.31 3.41 14.84
C PRO A 17 -11.10 4.63 15.35
N VAL A 18 -12.43 4.50 15.40
CA VAL A 18 -13.31 5.53 15.96
C VAL A 18 -14.01 4.96 17.19
N GLY A 19 -13.59 5.40 18.39
CA GLY A 19 -14.09 4.89 19.65
C GLY A 19 -13.53 3.50 20.00
N GLU A 20 -14.32 2.69 20.71
CA GLU A 20 -13.98 1.29 20.98
C GLU A 20 -14.36 0.42 19.77
N VAL A 21 -13.40 -0.35 19.27
CA VAL A 21 -13.57 -1.25 18.12
C VAL A 21 -13.43 -2.72 18.55
N SER A 22 -13.89 -3.65 17.72
CA SER A 22 -13.77 -5.09 17.97
C SER A 22 -12.31 -5.57 17.91
N ASP A 23 -12.02 -6.74 18.48
CA ASP A 23 -10.69 -7.34 18.40
C ASP A 23 -10.26 -7.64 16.96
N GLU A 24 -11.19 -8.05 16.11
CA GLU A 24 -10.95 -8.25 14.68
C GLU A 24 -10.55 -6.94 13.99
N ALA A 25 -11.24 -5.83 14.30
CA ALA A 25 -10.92 -4.52 13.76
C ALA A 25 -9.54 -4.04 14.21
N ARG A 26 -9.19 -4.21 15.51
CA ARG A 26 -7.83 -3.92 16.00
C ARG A 26 -6.79 -4.75 15.27
N ARG A 27 -7.05 -6.05 15.09
CA ARG A 27 -6.10 -6.96 14.46
C ARG A 27 -5.85 -6.61 12.99
N ILE A 28 -6.90 -6.38 12.19
CA ILE A 28 -6.71 -6.03 10.78
C ILE A 28 -6.04 -4.67 10.60
N LEU A 29 -6.30 -3.70 11.48
CA LEU A 29 -5.58 -2.42 11.51
C LEU A 29 -4.07 -2.63 11.69
N GLU A 30 -3.67 -3.40 12.70
CA GLU A 30 -2.26 -3.74 12.96
C GLU A 30 -1.62 -4.46 11.76
N VAL A 31 -2.34 -5.41 11.14
CA VAL A 31 -1.83 -6.17 9.99
C VAL A 31 -1.67 -5.25 8.78
N GLY A 32 -2.65 -4.39 8.50
CA GLY A 32 -2.60 -3.40 7.43
C GLY A 32 -1.37 -2.50 7.56
N GLU A 33 -1.22 -1.84 8.71
CA GLU A 33 -0.11 -0.93 8.96
C GLU A 33 1.25 -1.65 8.90
N ARG A 34 1.38 -2.80 9.56
CA ARG A 34 2.65 -3.56 9.54
C ARG A 34 3.00 -4.06 8.15
N SER A 35 2.02 -4.45 7.34
CA SER A 35 2.26 -4.88 5.96
C SER A 35 2.87 -3.77 5.10
N LEU A 36 2.41 -2.52 5.27
CA LEU A 36 3.01 -1.35 4.61
C LEU A 36 4.50 -1.26 4.96
N TRP A 37 4.83 -1.33 6.24
CA TRP A 37 6.21 -1.25 6.68
C TRP A 37 7.07 -2.43 6.21
N GLU A 38 6.53 -3.65 6.13
CA GLU A 38 7.26 -4.78 5.52
C GLU A 38 7.57 -4.53 4.03
N GLY A 39 6.64 -3.91 3.30
CA GLY A 39 6.88 -3.46 1.93
C GLY A 39 7.96 -2.37 1.83
N ILE A 40 7.87 -1.33 2.67
CA ILE A 40 8.82 -0.21 2.70
C ILE A 40 10.25 -0.67 2.97
N LYS A 41 10.45 -1.69 3.83
CA LYS A 41 11.79 -2.28 4.06
C LYS A 41 12.44 -2.84 2.79
N GLN A 42 11.66 -3.20 1.77
CA GLN A 42 12.18 -3.71 0.50
C GLN A 42 12.52 -2.62 -0.51
N VAL A 43 12.22 -1.36 -0.20
CA VAL A 43 12.54 -0.20 -1.03
C VAL A 43 14.04 0.08 -0.89
N ARG A 44 14.85 -0.62 -1.69
CA ARG A 44 16.32 -0.49 -1.73
C ARG A 44 16.81 -0.53 -3.17
N ILE A 45 17.91 0.17 -3.45
CA ILE A 45 18.55 0.11 -4.77
C ILE A 45 18.94 -1.34 -5.09
N GLY A 46 18.66 -1.75 -6.33
CA GLY A 46 19.00 -3.09 -6.82
C GLY A 46 17.92 -4.15 -6.53
N HIS A 47 17.05 -3.92 -5.54
CA HIS A 47 15.82 -4.70 -5.41
C HIS A 47 14.92 -4.46 -6.62
N ARG A 48 13.95 -5.34 -6.79
CA ARG A 48 12.94 -5.25 -7.83
C ARG A 48 11.59 -4.92 -7.22
N LEU A 49 10.74 -4.31 -8.03
CA LEU A 49 9.40 -3.89 -7.62
C LEU A 49 8.62 -5.00 -6.92
N SER A 50 8.68 -6.24 -7.45
CA SER A 50 7.91 -7.32 -6.85
C SER A 50 8.46 -7.82 -5.52
N ASP A 51 9.64 -7.36 -5.09
CA ASP A 51 10.14 -7.64 -3.74
C ASP A 51 9.28 -6.90 -2.70
N ILE A 52 8.87 -5.65 -2.99
CA ILE A 52 7.88 -4.90 -2.20
C ILE A 52 6.55 -5.66 -2.19
N SER A 53 6.04 -6.02 -3.37
CA SER A 53 4.79 -6.76 -3.55
C SER A 53 4.76 -8.06 -2.77
N HIS A 54 5.85 -8.82 -2.83
CA HIS A 54 5.98 -10.12 -2.19
C HIS A 54 6.03 -9.98 -0.67
N ALA A 55 6.75 -8.99 -0.14
CA ALA A 55 6.85 -8.77 1.30
C ALA A 55 5.49 -8.41 1.91
N ILE A 56 4.72 -7.53 1.25
CA ILE A 56 3.36 -7.17 1.67
C ILE A 56 2.46 -8.41 1.65
N GLY A 57 2.33 -9.05 0.49
CA GLY A 57 1.39 -10.15 0.31
C GLY A 57 1.68 -11.35 1.22
N SER A 58 2.96 -11.72 1.35
CA SER A 58 3.36 -12.85 2.21
C SER A 58 3.14 -12.56 3.69
N PHE A 59 3.34 -11.31 4.12
CA PHE A 59 3.05 -10.91 5.50
C PHE A 59 1.55 -10.99 5.78
N VAL A 60 0.72 -10.40 4.90
CA VAL A 60 -0.74 -10.39 5.04
C VAL A 60 -1.30 -11.82 5.05
N GLU A 61 -0.87 -12.68 4.13
CA GLU A 61 -1.28 -14.08 4.06
C GLU A 61 -0.89 -14.87 5.32
N LYS A 62 0.34 -14.67 5.81
CA LYS A 62 0.81 -15.31 7.05
C LYS A 62 -0.02 -14.91 8.28
N GLU A 63 -0.53 -13.69 8.30
CA GLU A 63 -1.39 -13.18 9.37
C GLU A 63 -2.86 -13.60 9.23
N GLY A 64 -3.20 -14.39 8.20
CA GLY A 64 -4.55 -14.92 7.98
C GLY A 64 -5.53 -13.98 7.28
N TYR A 65 -5.01 -12.97 6.59
CA TYR A 65 -5.80 -11.98 5.84
C TYR A 65 -5.51 -12.06 4.33
N HIS A 66 -6.24 -11.26 3.55
CA HIS A 66 -6.10 -11.21 2.09
C HIS A 66 -5.81 -9.77 1.64
N VAL A 67 -5.06 -9.62 0.55
CA VAL A 67 -4.88 -8.32 -0.11
C VAL A 67 -5.94 -8.11 -1.18
N VAL A 68 -6.33 -6.86 -1.40
CA VAL A 68 -7.05 -6.45 -2.61
C VAL A 68 -6.13 -6.62 -3.83
N ARG A 69 -6.68 -7.14 -4.94
CA ARG A 69 -5.89 -7.43 -6.15
C ARG A 69 -6.24 -6.52 -7.33
N GLU A 70 -7.38 -5.87 -7.26
CA GLU A 70 -7.91 -4.98 -8.31
C GLU A 70 -7.31 -3.57 -8.24
N TYR A 71 -6.71 -3.20 -7.10
CA TYR A 71 -6.10 -1.91 -6.82
C TYR A 71 -4.69 -2.12 -6.27
N VAL A 72 -3.77 -1.27 -6.69
CA VAL A 72 -2.32 -1.46 -6.52
C VAL A 72 -1.68 -0.09 -6.34
N GLY A 73 -0.50 -0.07 -5.72
CA GLY A 73 0.31 1.13 -5.65
C GLY A 73 0.85 1.58 -6.99
N HIS A 74 1.50 2.74 -6.99
CA HIS A 74 1.90 3.40 -8.22
C HIS A 74 3.18 4.23 -8.04
N GLY A 75 3.80 4.62 -9.15
CA GLY A 75 4.72 5.75 -9.16
C GLY A 75 3.94 7.03 -8.87
N VAL A 76 4.54 7.97 -8.15
CA VAL A 76 3.90 9.26 -7.84
C VAL A 76 4.94 10.36 -7.88
N GLY A 77 4.64 11.49 -8.51
CA GLY A 77 5.64 12.54 -8.68
C GLY A 77 5.09 13.82 -9.27
N ARG A 78 4.92 13.87 -10.59
CA ARG A 78 4.34 15.02 -11.32
C ARG A 78 2.84 14.84 -11.59
N ALA A 79 2.40 13.58 -11.73
CA ALA A 79 1.01 13.16 -11.80
C ALA A 79 0.66 12.30 -10.58
N LEU A 80 -0.64 12.15 -10.33
CA LEU A 80 -1.16 11.35 -9.22
C LEU A 80 -0.78 9.87 -9.38
N HIS A 81 -1.07 9.29 -10.53
CA HIS A 81 -0.68 7.92 -10.86
C HIS A 81 0.31 7.94 -12.02
N GLU A 82 1.52 7.44 -11.76
CA GLU A 82 2.58 7.21 -12.74
C GLU A 82 3.00 5.73 -12.71
N ASP A 83 3.77 5.30 -13.71
CA ASP A 83 4.45 4.02 -13.63
C ASP A 83 5.57 4.06 -12.56
N PRO A 84 5.87 2.93 -11.92
CA PRO A 84 5.30 1.60 -12.16
C PRO A 84 4.10 1.30 -11.26
N GLN A 85 3.23 0.37 -11.69
CA GLN A 85 2.25 -0.25 -10.80
C GLN A 85 2.92 -1.20 -9.80
N ILE A 86 2.48 -1.16 -8.55
CA ILE A 86 3.03 -1.89 -7.40
C ILE A 86 1.95 -2.80 -6.80
N PRO A 87 1.76 -4.03 -7.32
CA PRO A 87 0.85 -4.99 -6.71
C PRO A 87 1.22 -5.27 -5.25
N ASN A 88 0.24 -5.64 -4.43
CA ASN A 88 0.46 -6.03 -3.04
C ASN A 88 0.65 -7.56 -2.88
N TYR A 89 1.00 -8.25 -3.98
CA TYR A 89 1.09 -9.70 -4.05
C TYR A 89 2.05 -10.18 -5.15
N GLY A 90 2.39 -11.46 -5.10
CA GLY A 90 3.13 -12.16 -6.15
C GLY A 90 4.52 -12.63 -5.73
N PRO A 91 5.24 -13.32 -6.63
CA PRO A 91 6.59 -13.81 -6.36
C PRO A 91 7.63 -12.67 -6.37
N PRO A 92 8.71 -12.77 -5.59
CA PRO A 92 9.77 -11.76 -5.55
C PRO A 92 10.66 -11.83 -6.81
N GLY A 93 11.54 -10.85 -6.96
CA GLY A 93 12.59 -10.85 -7.98
C GLY A 93 12.12 -10.54 -9.41
N ARG A 94 10.96 -9.89 -9.59
CA ARG A 94 10.38 -9.55 -10.90
C ARG A 94 10.08 -8.06 -11.05
N GLY A 95 9.87 -7.64 -12.30
CA GLY A 95 9.53 -6.25 -12.62
C GLY A 95 10.73 -5.31 -12.67
N VAL A 96 10.44 -4.01 -12.65
CA VAL A 96 11.46 -2.95 -12.74
C VAL A 96 12.42 -3.00 -11.56
N ARG A 97 13.69 -2.62 -11.80
CA ARG A 97 14.67 -2.45 -10.72
C ARG A 97 14.48 -1.09 -10.09
N LEU A 98 14.48 -1.04 -8.76
CA LEU A 98 14.43 0.18 -8.00
C LEU A 98 15.74 0.95 -8.15
N ARG A 99 15.62 2.28 -8.31
CA ARG A 99 16.74 3.21 -8.53
C ARG A 99 16.51 4.47 -7.73
N ALA A 100 17.60 5.09 -7.28
CA ALA A 100 17.55 6.40 -6.62
C ALA A 100 16.74 7.42 -7.45
N GLY A 101 15.95 8.23 -6.76
CA GLY A 101 15.09 9.26 -7.35
C GLY A 101 13.71 8.76 -7.81
N MET A 102 13.44 7.45 -7.74
CA MET A 102 12.07 6.95 -7.85
C MET A 102 11.25 7.34 -6.61
N THR A 103 9.98 7.63 -6.82
CA THR A 103 9.00 7.95 -5.77
C THR A 103 7.77 7.07 -5.99
N LEU A 104 7.37 6.37 -4.94
CA LEU A 104 6.42 5.27 -4.99
C LEU A 104 5.34 5.45 -3.92
N ALA A 105 4.07 5.41 -4.31
CA ALA A 105 2.95 5.23 -3.40
C ALA A 105 2.79 3.73 -3.11
N ILE A 106 3.15 3.33 -1.90
CA ILE A 106 3.00 1.94 -1.43
C ILE A 106 1.74 1.90 -0.58
N GLU A 107 0.73 1.14 -1.04
CA GLU A 107 -0.65 1.21 -0.53
C GLU A 107 -1.28 -0.18 -0.34
N PRO A 108 -0.89 -0.95 0.69
CA PRO A 108 -1.60 -2.17 1.02
C PRO A 108 -3.05 -1.89 1.43
N MET A 109 -3.96 -2.52 0.69
CA MET A 109 -5.35 -2.67 1.04
C MET A 109 -5.59 -4.12 1.49
N VAL A 110 -5.89 -4.30 2.77
CA VAL A 110 -6.05 -5.61 3.41
C VAL A 110 -7.51 -5.84 3.76
N LYS A 111 -8.00 -7.07 3.62
CA LYS A 111 -9.41 -7.45 3.84
C LYS A 111 -9.52 -8.82 4.52
N THR A 112 -10.68 -9.07 5.13
CA THR A 112 -10.99 -10.31 5.87
C THR A 112 -11.41 -11.49 4.98
N ASP A 113 -11.69 -11.27 3.69
CA ASP A 113 -12.16 -12.32 2.77
C ASP A 113 -11.33 -12.41 1.49
N ASP A 114 -11.32 -13.59 0.86
CA ASP A 114 -10.60 -13.86 -0.39
C ASP A 114 -11.41 -13.55 -1.66
N LEU A 115 -12.55 -12.87 -1.56
CA LEU A 115 -13.42 -12.64 -2.70
C LEU A 115 -13.02 -11.36 -3.45
N PRO A 116 -13.18 -11.29 -4.78
CA PRO A 116 -12.95 -10.06 -5.54
C PRO A 116 -13.72 -8.86 -4.96
N THR A 117 -13.18 -7.66 -5.11
CA THR A 117 -13.91 -6.44 -4.68
C THR A 117 -15.12 -6.17 -5.58
N LYS A 118 -16.08 -5.39 -5.08
CA LYS A 118 -17.25 -4.94 -5.85
C LYS A 118 -17.27 -3.42 -5.93
N LEU A 119 -17.53 -2.92 -7.14
CA LEU A 119 -17.83 -1.50 -7.35
C LEU A 119 -19.30 -1.23 -7.04
N ALA A 120 -19.56 -0.27 -6.17
CA ALA A 120 -20.90 0.15 -5.80
C ALA A 120 -21.61 0.91 -6.95
N GLY A 121 -22.92 1.16 -6.78
CA GLY A 121 -23.75 1.80 -7.80
C GLY A 121 -23.35 3.25 -8.15
N ASP A 122 -22.61 3.92 -7.27
CA ASP A 122 -22.06 5.26 -7.51
C ASP A 122 -20.85 5.28 -8.46
N ARG A 123 -20.34 4.09 -8.83
CA ARG A 123 -19.18 3.89 -9.71
C ARG A 123 -17.84 4.38 -9.12
N TRP A 124 -17.77 4.56 -7.81
CA TRP A 124 -16.57 4.99 -7.09
C TRP A 124 -16.27 4.14 -5.87
N THR A 125 -17.27 3.88 -5.04
CA THR A 125 -17.06 3.14 -3.80
C THR A 125 -16.75 1.69 -4.09
N VAL A 126 -15.63 1.22 -3.55
CA VAL A 126 -15.20 -0.17 -3.63
C VAL A 126 -15.47 -0.83 -2.29
N VAL A 127 -16.16 -1.97 -2.30
CA VAL A 127 -16.50 -2.74 -1.11
C VAL A 127 -15.97 -4.16 -1.20
N THR A 128 -15.73 -4.79 -0.06
CA THR A 128 -15.52 -6.23 0.03
C THR A 128 -16.77 -6.96 -0.46
N ALA A 129 -16.60 -8.06 -1.20
CA ALA A 129 -17.76 -8.77 -1.75
C ALA A 129 -18.61 -9.45 -0.68
N SER A 130 -18.00 -9.77 0.48
CA SER A 130 -18.66 -10.39 1.63
C SER A 130 -19.32 -9.38 2.57
N GLY A 131 -18.95 -8.10 2.51
CA GLY A 131 -19.28 -7.09 3.53
C GLY A 131 -18.36 -7.11 4.75
N GLY A 132 -17.31 -7.94 4.75
CA GLY A 132 -16.27 -7.97 5.79
C GLY A 132 -15.38 -6.72 5.81
N LEU A 133 -14.54 -6.61 6.84
CA LEU A 133 -13.70 -5.45 7.07
C LEU A 133 -12.58 -5.35 6.02
N SER A 134 -12.20 -4.11 5.72
CA SER A 134 -10.98 -3.79 4.97
C SER A 134 -10.33 -2.53 5.54
N VAL A 135 -9.01 -2.48 5.46
CA VAL A 135 -8.20 -1.34 5.87
C VAL A 135 -7.27 -0.94 4.74
N HIS A 136 -6.93 0.34 4.69
CA HIS A 136 -6.03 0.93 3.70
C HIS A 136 -5.01 1.81 4.43
N PHE A 137 -3.73 1.54 4.17
CA PHE A 137 -2.62 2.36 4.62
C PHE A 137 -1.73 2.66 3.41
N GLU A 138 -1.17 3.85 3.36
CA GLU A 138 -0.33 4.27 2.25
C GLU A 138 0.68 5.32 2.66
N HIS A 139 1.88 5.18 2.09
CA HIS A 139 2.88 6.23 2.10
C HIS A 139 3.50 6.46 0.73
N THR A 140 3.81 7.73 0.46
CA THR A 140 4.74 8.11 -0.60
C THR A 140 6.17 7.93 -0.08
N VAL A 141 6.97 7.12 -0.78
CA VAL A 141 8.32 6.73 -0.38
C VAL A 141 9.31 7.06 -1.50
N ALA A 142 10.39 7.74 -1.16
CA ALA A 142 11.51 7.99 -2.06
C ALA A 142 12.56 6.88 -1.94
N VAL A 143 13.00 6.37 -3.09
CA VAL A 143 14.18 5.51 -3.19
C VAL A 143 15.41 6.40 -3.15
N THR A 144 16.25 6.23 -2.12
CA THR A 144 17.50 6.96 -1.93
C THR A 144 18.71 6.04 -2.15
N GLU A 145 19.94 6.56 -2.04
CA GLU A 145 21.16 5.75 -2.03
C GLU A 145 21.35 4.96 -0.73
N ASP A 146 20.71 5.41 0.35
CA ASP A 146 20.76 4.83 1.69
C ASP A 146 19.43 4.09 1.99
N GLU A 147 18.86 4.36 3.16
CA GLU A 147 17.54 3.89 3.57
C GLU A 147 16.43 4.72 2.90
N PRO A 148 15.28 4.11 2.56
CA PRO A 148 14.19 4.79 1.90
C PRO A 148 13.64 5.89 2.80
N GLU A 149 13.29 7.01 2.18
CA GLU A 149 12.73 8.15 2.88
C GLU A 149 11.20 8.12 2.75
N VAL A 150 10.50 8.07 3.88
CA VAL A 150 9.03 8.11 3.91
C VAL A 150 8.58 9.55 3.95
N LEU A 151 8.17 10.09 2.79
CA LEU A 151 7.87 11.52 2.60
C LEU A 151 6.57 11.96 3.28
N THR A 152 5.71 11.01 3.63
CA THR A 152 4.39 11.23 4.23
C THR A 152 4.28 10.67 5.65
N ALA A 153 5.40 10.31 6.27
CA ALA A 153 5.40 10.04 7.70
C ALA A 153 5.11 11.37 8.43
N GLY A 154 4.31 11.31 9.50
CA GLY A 154 4.14 12.47 10.38
C GLY A 154 5.53 12.89 10.89
N GLY A 155 5.83 14.20 10.82
CA GLY A 155 7.06 14.72 11.41
C GLY A 155 7.09 14.49 12.92
N GLU A 156 8.30 14.31 13.46
CA GLU A 156 8.54 14.44 14.91
C GLU A 156 8.10 15.80 15.45
#